data_AF-A0A964U6N6-F1
#
_entry.id   AF-A0A964U6N6-F1
#
_cell.length_a   1.000
_cell.length_b   1.000
_cell.length_c   1.000
_cell.angle_alpha   90.00
_cell.angle_beta   90.00
_cell.angle_gamma   90.00
#
_symmetry.space_group_name_H-M   'P 1'
#
loop_
_entity.id
_entity.type
_entity.pdbx_description
1 polymer ?
#
loop_
_entity_poly.entity_id
_entity_poly.type
_entity_poly.pdbx_seq_one_letter_code
_entity_poly.pdbx_strand_id
1 'polypeptide(L)' 'MSEPERKVELTPPQEGLVGAGVGAVIGAGLWLANIISPVAIAGVAAGVGLGSWFNGWRRTRRGRDT' A
#
# COMPACT_ATOMS: atom_id res chain seq x y z
N MET A 1 -7.30 -23.70 -21.36
CA MET A 1 -6.29 -22.91 -20.63
C MET A 1 -6.93 -21.57 -20.37
N SER A 2 -7.43 -21.33 -19.16
CA SER A 2 -7.96 -20.03 -18.76
C SER A 2 -6.80 -19.06 -18.69
N GLU A 3 -6.79 -18.05 -19.56
CA GLU A 3 -5.90 -16.89 -19.43
C GLU A 3 -5.94 -16.41 -17.98
N PRO A 4 -4.79 -16.25 -17.30
CA PRO A 4 -4.81 -15.72 -15.95
C PRO A 4 -5.44 -14.33 -16.01
N GLU A 5 -6.51 -14.14 -15.21
CA GLU A 5 -7.19 -12.87 -15.02
C GLU A 5 -6.15 -11.75 -15.00
N ARG A 6 -6.30 -10.80 -15.94
CA ARG A 6 -5.49 -9.60 -16.06
C ARG A 6 -5.25 -9.03 -14.65
N LYS A 7 -4.05 -9.26 -14.10
CA LYS A 7 -3.66 -8.72 -12.80
C LYS A 7 -3.95 -7.23 -12.87
N VAL A 8 -4.78 -6.73 -11.96
CA VAL A 8 -5.14 -5.31 -11.94
C VAL A 8 -3.83 -4.53 -11.72
N GLU A 9 -3.28 -3.99 -12.80
CA GLU A 9 -2.10 -3.14 -12.76
C GLU A 9 -2.56 -1.75 -12.32
N LEU A 10 -2.44 -1.51 -11.03
CA LEU A 10 -2.65 -0.19 -10.45
C LEU A 10 -1.48 0.71 -10.80
N THR A 11 -1.79 1.97 -11.10
CA THR A 11 -0.75 2.99 -11.21
C THR A 11 -0.09 3.21 -9.84
N PRO A 12 1.18 3.66 -9.77
CA PRO A 12 1.84 3.87 -8.48
C PRO A 12 1.03 4.74 -7.48
N PRO A 13 0.38 5.84 -7.88
CA PRO A 13 -0.47 6.61 -6.97
C PRO A 13 -1.67 5.81 -6.44
N GLN A 14 -2.28 4.96 -7.28
CA GLN A 14 -3.38 4.08 -6.86
C GLN A 14 -2.89 3.02 -5.84
N GLU A 15 -1.70 2.45 -6.06
CA GLU A 15 -1.09 1.55 -5.07
C GLU A 15 -0.81 2.26 -3.74
N GLY A 16 -0.39 3.53 -3.80
CA GLY A 16 -0.21 4.36 -2.62
C GLY A 16 -1.51 4.58 -1.83
N LEU A 17 -2.61 4.87 -2.51
CA LEU A 17 -3.92 5.06 -1.89
C LEU A 17 -4.46 3.76 -1.28
N VAL A 18 -4.33 2.64 -1.99
CA VAL A 18 -4.70 1.32 -1.47
C VAL A 18 -3.83 0.97 -0.26
N GLY A 19 -2.53 1.22 -0.35
CA GLY A 19 -1.59 1.04 0.77
C GLY A 19 -1.96 1.89 1.98
N ALA A 20 -2.38 3.14 1.78
CA ALA A 20 -2.82 4.01 2.87
C ALA A 20 -4.11 3.49 3.54
N GLY A 21 -5.08 3.01 2.74
CA GLY A 21 -6.29 2.37 3.26
C GLY A 21 -5.99 1.12 4.07
N VAL A 22 -5.12 0.24 3.56
CA VAL A 22 -4.66 -0.96 4.28
C VAL A 22 -3.92 -0.57 5.56
N GLY A 23 -3.04 0.42 5.50
CA GLY A 23 -2.32 0.92 6.67
C GLY A 23 -3.24 1.51 7.73
N ALA A 24 -4.35 2.15 7.36
CA ALA A 24 -5.35 2.61 8.31
C ALA A 24 -6.06 1.45 9.03
N VAL A 25 -6.41 0.38 8.30
CA VAL A 25 -7.00 -0.84 8.89
C VAL A 25 -6.02 -1.53 9.84
N ILE A 26 -4.76 -1.67 9.44
CA ILE A 26 -3.68 -2.21 10.30
C ILE A 26 -3.52 -1.32 11.54
N GLY A 27 -3.44 0.00 11.37
CA GLY A 27 -3.33 0.95 12.46
C GLY A 27 -4.50 0.86 13.45
N ALA A 28 -5.73 0.74 12.96
CA ALA A 28 -6.91 0.52 13.81
C ALA A 28 -6.81 -0.79 14.61
N GLY A 29 -6.35 -1.87 13.98
CA GLY A 29 -6.09 -3.14 14.68
C GLY A 29 -5.03 -3.03 15.77
N LEU A 30 -3.93 -2.33 15.50
CA LEU A 30 -2.87 -2.07 16.48
C LEU A 30 -3.35 -1.19 17.64
N TRP A 31 -4.23 -0.22 17.37
CA TRP A 31 -4.85 0.59 18.40
C TRP A 31 -5.80 -0.23 19.28
N LEU A 32 -6.67 -1.05 18.68
CA LEU A 32 -7.55 -1.97 19.42
C LEU A 32 -6.78 -2.96 20.30
N ALA A 33 -5.57 -3.34 19.87
CA ALA A 33 -4.66 -4.18 20.63
C ALA A 33 -3.85 -3.41 21.71
N ASN A 34 -4.09 -2.11 21.90
CA ASN A 34 -3.36 -1.21 22.81
C ASN A 34 -1.83 -1.13 22.55
N ILE A 35 -1.40 -1.36 21.31
CA ILE A 35 0.03 -1.30 20.91
C ILE A 35 0.44 0.14 20.56
N ILE A 36 -0.47 0.90 19.95
CA ILE A 36 -0.21 2.28 19.49
C ILE A 36 -1.33 3.23 19.93
N SER A 37 -1.05 4.53 19.94
CA SER A 37 -2.06 5.57 20.18
C SER A 37 -2.93 5.81 18.94
N PRO A 38 -4.16 6.36 19.08
CA PRO A 38 -5.02 6.69 17.93
C PRO A 38 -4.35 7.61 16.90
N VAL A 39 -3.52 8.54 17.37
CA VAL A 39 -2.78 9.49 16.50
C VAL A 39 -1.75 8.75 15.64
N ALA A 40 -1.18 7.65 16.13
CA ALA A 40 -0.20 6.86 15.40
C ALA A 40 -0.80 6.11 14.20
N ILE A 41 -2.13 5.92 14.14
CA ILE A 41 -2.83 5.30 12.99
C ILE A 41 -2.52 6.07 11.70
N ALA A 42 -2.49 7.41 11.75
CA ALA A 42 -2.14 8.24 10.59
C ALA A 42 -0.71 7.97 10.11
N GLY A 43 0.23 7.75 11.04
CA GLY A 43 1.61 7.38 10.72
C GLY A 43 1.71 6.01 10.06
N VAL A 44 0.96 5.01 10.55
CA VAL A 44 0.90 3.67 9.94
C VAL A 44 0.31 3.74 8.53
N ALA A 45 -0.82 4.44 8.37
CA ALA A 45 -1.46 4.65 7.06
C ALA A 45 -0.50 5.32 6.07
N ALA A 46 0.17 6.40 6.48
CA ALA A 46 1.15 7.10 5.65
C ALA A 46 2.34 6.20 5.30
N GLY A 47 2.89 5.44 6.25
CA GLY A 47 4.03 4.55 6.02
C GLY A 47 3.73 3.44 5.01
N VAL A 48 2.59 2.75 5.16
CA VAL A 48 2.16 1.70 4.23
C VAL A 48 1.82 2.28 2.86
N GLY A 49 1.16 3.44 2.81
CA GLY A 49 0.84 4.13 1.56
C GLY A 49 2.08 4.55 0.79
N LEU A 50 3.04 5.21 1.45
CA LEU A 50 4.30 5.61 0.83
C LEU A 50 5.13 4.39 0.38
N GLY A 51 5.19 3.34 1.19
CA GLY A 51 5.88 2.09 0.82
C GLY A 51 5.27 1.43 -0.41
N SER A 52 3.94 1.40 -0.49
CA SER A 52 3.20 0.84 -1.64
C SER A 52 3.41 1.68 -2.91
N TRP A 53 3.29 3.01 -2.80
CA TRP A 53 3.59 3.92 -3.91
C TRP A 53 5.00 3.75 -4.44
N PHE A 54 5.99 3.69 -3.54
CA PHE A 54 7.39 3.53 -3.89
C PHE A 54 7.67 2.18 -4.54
N ASN A 55 7.01 1.10 -4.08
CA ASN A 55 7.10 -0.21 -4.71
C ASN A 55 6.53 -0.19 -6.14
N GLY A 56 5.36 0.43 -6.35
CA GLY A 56 4.79 0.65 -7.69
C GLY A 56 5.71 1.45 -8.60
N TRP A 57 6.28 2.55 -8.09
CA TRP A 57 7.22 3.37 -8.83
C TRP A 57 8.53 2.65 -9.19
N ARG A 58 9.04 1.76 -8.32
CA ARG A 58 10.20 0.93 -8.64
C ARG A 58 9.89 -0.05 -9.78
N ARG A 59 8.69 -0.62 -9.80
CA ARG A 59 8.25 -1.54 -10.86
C ARG A 59 8.12 -0.83 -12.21
N THR A 60 7.53 0.36 -12.24
CA THR A 60 7.42 1.14 -13.48
C THR A 60 8.78 1.57 -14.04
N ARG A 61 9.80 1.74 -13.18
CA ARG A 61 11.18 1.99 -13.62
C ARG A 61 11.87 0.73 -14.14
N ARG A 62 11.77 -0.40 -13.44
CA ARG A 62 12.41 -1.66 -13.87
C ARG A 62 11.83 -2.23 -15.16
N GLY A 63 10.54 -2.03 -15.42
CA GLY A 63 9.91 -2.43 -16.68
C GLY A 63 10.28 -1.55 -17.89
N ARG A 64 11.08 -0.49 -17.70
CA ARG A 64 11.54 0.40 -18.78
C ARG A 64 12.94 0.03 -19.32
N ASP A 65 13.64 -0.90 -18.65
CA ASP A 65 15.00 -1.33 -18.99
C ASP A 65 15.07 -2.70 -19.70
N THR A 66 13.92 -3.26 -20.10
CA THR A 66 13.79 -4.49 -20.90
C THR A 66 12.99 -4.20 -22.17
#